data_AF-A0A6J7ZRP5-F1
#
_entry.id   AF-A0A6J7ZRP5-F1
#
_cell.length_a   1.000
_cell.length_b   1.000
_cell.length_c   1.000
_cell.angle_alpha   90.00
_cell.angle_beta   90.00
_cell.angle_gamma   90.00
#
_symmetry.space_group_name_H-M   'P 1'
#
loop_
_entity.id
_entity.type
_entity.pdbx_description
1 polymer ?
#
loop_
_entity_poly.entity_id
_entity_poly.type
_entity_poly.pdbx_seq_one_letter_code
_entity_poly.pdbx_strand_id
1 'polypeptide(L)' 'MTPTHFQNVGYSTPYIILENNIKINVWKNLVEVDHVFLIDSEGNCCFAGYVGWIHAQKFYQTLQQIRNDFSGV' A
#
# COMPACT_ATOMS: atom_id res chain seq x y z
N MET A 1 10.48 5.92 0.28
CA MET A 1 9.09 6.31 0.58
C MET A 1 9.14 7.46 1.57
N THR A 2 8.18 8.37 1.48
CA THR A 2 8.06 9.49 2.43
C THR A 2 6.79 9.27 3.26
N PRO A 3 6.88 9.26 4.61
CA PRO A 3 5.70 9.16 5.47
C PRO A 3 4.70 10.29 5.23
N THR A 4 3.40 10.00 5.36
CA THR A 4 2.32 10.97 5.20
C THR A 4 1.19 10.73 6.20
N HIS A 5 0.27 11.70 6.32
CA HIS A 5 -0.96 11.54 7.10
C HIS A 5 -1.93 10.52 6.48
N PHE A 6 -2.78 9.93 7.33
CA PHE A 6 -3.75 8.88 6.98
C PHE A 6 -5.01 9.38 6.25
N GLN A 7 -5.14 10.69 6.03
CA GLN A 7 -6.39 11.33 5.54
C GLN A 7 -6.93 10.73 4.24
N ASN A 8 -6.04 10.22 3.38
CA ASN A 8 -6.42 9.67 2.07
C ASN A 8 -6.66 8.16 2.06
N VAL A 9 -6.61 7.48 3.22
CA VAL A 9 -6.82 6.02 3.30
C VAL A 9 -8.20 5.62 2.75
N GLY A 10 -9.22 6.46 2.91
CA GLY A 10 -10.57 6.22 2.41
C GLY A 10 -10.69 6.17 0.87
N TYR A 11 -9.70 6.68 0.14
CA TYR A 11 -9.63 6.58 -1.32
C TYR A 11 -8.85 5.36 -1.82
N SER A 12 -8.21 4.63 -0.90
CA SER A 12 -7.35 3.50 -1.24
C SER A 12 -8.13 2.21 -1.41
N THR A 13 -7.61 1.34 -2.29
CA THR A 13 -8.17 0.01 -2.52
C THR A 13 -7.16 -1.07 -2.09
N PRO A 14 -7.62 -2.21 -1.54
CA PRO A 14 -6.73 -3.32 -1.21
C PRO A 14 -5.99 -3.83 -2.44
N TYR A 15 -4.66 -3.85 -2.35
CA TYR A 15 -3.78 -4.42 -3.38
C TYR A 15 -3.27 -5.81 -2.98
N ILE A 16 -2.97 -5.99 -1.69
CA ILE A 16 -2.58 -7.26 -1.07
C ILE A 16 -3.41 -7.44 0.19
N ILE A 17 -3.96 -8.63 0.38
CA ILE A 17 -4.53 -9.08 1.65
C ILE A 17 -3.61 -10.20 2.13
N LEU A 18 -2.96 -9.98 3.26
CA LEU A 18 -2.06 -10.92 3.92
C LEU A 18 -2.85 -11.74 4.96
N GLU A 19 -2.18 -12.70 5.58
CA GLU A 19 -2.70 -13.41 6.73
C GLU A 19 -3.20 -12.46 7.83
N ASN A 20 -4.15 -12.96 8.63
CA ASN A 20 -4.78 -12.19 9.70
C ASN A 20 -5.48 -10.91 9.22
N ASN A 21 -5.88 -10.85 7.93
CA ASN A 21 -6.62 -9.72 7.35
C ASN A 21 -5.85 -8.39 7.37
N ILE A 22 -4.51 -8.42 7.44
CA ILE A 22 -3.65 -7.25 7.23
C ILE A 22 -3.70 -6.88 5.74
N LYS A 23 -3.88 -5.61 5.41
CA LYS A 23 -4.03 -5.14 4.03
C LYS A 23 -2.97 -4.13 3.67
N ILE A 24 -2.41 -4.29 2.48
CA ILE A 24 -1.64 -3.24 1.82
C ILE A 24 -2.56 -2.63 0.79
N ASN A 25 -3.03 -1.41 1.05
CA ASN A 25 -3.84 -0.66 0.12
C ASN A 25 -2.98 0.29 -0.70
N VAL A 26 -3.43 0.57 -1.93
CA VAL A 26 -2.82 1.57 -2.79
C VAL A 26 -3.85 2.58 -3.25
N TRP A 27 -3.40 3.79 -3.51
CA TRP A 27 -4.19 4.85 -4.12
C TRP A 27 -3.29 5.68 -5.02
N LYS A 28 -3.81 6.16 -6.14
CA LYS A 28 -3.09 7.09 -7.01
C LYS A 28 -3.87 8.40 -7.03
N ASN A 29 -3.19 9.51 -6.71
CA ASN A 29 -3.83 10.82 -6.70
C ASN A 29 -4.00 11.40 -8.12
N LEU A 30 -4.58 12.60 -8.23
CA LEU A 30 -4.85 13.26 -9.53
C LEU A 30 -3.59 13.57 -10.36
N VAL A 31 -2.42 13.63 -9.73
CA VAL A 31 -1.12 13.86 -10.40
C VAL A 31 -0.31 12.56 -10.49
N GLU A 32 -0.99 11.42 -10.42
CA GLU A 32 -0.43 10.08 -10.63
C GLU A 32 0.63 9.62 -9.62
N VAL A 33 0.74 10.29 -8.47
CA VAL A 33 1.62 9.86 -7.38
C VAL A 33 0.98 8.68 -6.64
N ASP A 34 1.75 7.61 -6.49
CA ASP A 34 1.33 6.42 -5.76
C ASP A 34 1.41 6.65 -4.25
N HIS A 35 0.32 6.30 -3.57
CA HIS A 35 0.20 6.25 -2.12
C HIS A 35 0.02 4.79 -1.69
N VAL A 36 0.62 4.45 -0.55
CA VAL A 36 0.52 3.12 0.06
C VAL A 36 0.07 3.26 1.51
N PHE A 37 -0.78 2.34 1.94
CA PHE A 37 -1.30 2.28 3.30
C PHE A 37 -1.18 0.85 3.84
N LEU A 38 -0.76 0.71 5.08
CA LEU A 38 -0.81 -0.56 5.82
C LEU A 38 -1.99 -0.50 6.78
N ILE A 39 -2.93 -1.43 6.61
CA ILE A 39 -4.13 -1.54 7.43
C ILE A 39 -4.02 -2.82 8.26
N ASP A 40 -4.18 -2.72 9.57
CA ASP A 40 -4.22 -3.91 10.44
C ASP A 40 -5.52 -4.71 10.27
N SER A 41 -5.61 -5.81 11.02
CA SER A 41 -6.75 -6.71 11.06
C SER A 41 -8.05 -6.06 11.53
N GLU A 42 -7.94 -5.00 12.35
CA GLU A 42 -9.06 -4.26 12.93
C GLU A 42 -9.53 -3.13 11.99
N GLY A 43 -8.78 -2.83 10.94
CA GLY A 43 -9.08 -1.78 9.98
C GLY A 43 -8.37 -0.45 10.25
N ASN A 44 -7.46 -0.38 11.23
CA ASN A 44 -6.72 0.84 11.51
C ASN A 44 -5.55 1.02 10.53
N CYS A 45 -5.35 2.25 10.06
CA CYS A 45 -4.21 2.60 9.23
C CYS A 45 -2.94 2.75 10.10
N CYS A 46 -2.08 1.75 10.11
CA CYS A 46 -0.83 1.75 10.89
C CYS A 46 0.29 2.53 10.21
N PHE A 47 0.25 2.63 8.88
CA PHE A 47 1.26 3.34 8.09
C PHE A 47 0.64 3.97 6.84
N ALA A 48 1.12 5.15 6.47
CA ALA A 48 0.86 5.76 5.18
C ALA A 48 2.13 6.39 4.62
N GLY A 49 2.35 6.21 3.31
CA GLY A 49 3.44 6.82 2.59
C GLY A 49 3.07 7.15 1.16
N TYR A 50 3.86 8.01 0.52
CA TYR A 50 3.82 8.18 -0.93
C TYR A 50 5.13 7.75 -1.58
N VAL A 51 5.05 7.45 -2.87
CA VAL A 51 6.13 6.95 -3.72
C VAL A 51 6.34 7.96 -4.85
N GLY A 52 7.50 8.61 -4.86
CA GLY A 52 7.88 9.49 -5.97
C GLY A 52 7.96 8.73 -7.28
N TRP A 53 7.66 9.39 -8.40
CA TRP A 53 7.55 8.76 -9.73
C TRP A 53 8.77 7.91 -10.13
N ILE A 54 9.98 8.37 -9.80
CA ILE A 54 11.24 7.63 -10.07
C ILE A 54 11.31 6.26 -9.37
N HIS A 55 10.50 6.04 -8.34
CA HIS A 55 10.43 4.80 -7.59
C HIS A 55 9.19 3.96 -7.89
N ALA A 56 8.26 4.42 -8.75
CA ALA A 56 6.99 3.75 -9.01
C ALA A 56 7.19 2.32 -9.55
N GLN A 57 8.12 2.11 -10.48
CA GLN A 57 8.42 0.78 -11.01
C GLN A 57 8.90 -0.18 -9.91
N LYS A 58 9.88 0.23 -9.12
CA LYS A 58 10.42 -0.58 -8.01
C LYS A 58 9.37 -0.85 -6.94
N PHE A 59 8.47 0.10 -6.71
CA PHE A 59 7.35 -0.06 -5.78
C PHE A 59 6.43 -1.20 -6.20
N TYR A 60 5.94 -1.22 -7.44
CA TYR A 60 5.08 -2.30 -7.91
C TYR A 60 5.81 -3.66 -8.01
N GLN A 61 7.09 -3.67 -8.37
CA GLN A 61 7.92 -4.88 -8.30
C GLN A 61 7.98 -5.44 -6.86
N THR A 62 8.12 -4.56 -5.87
CA THR A 62 8.15 -4.96 -4.46
C THR A 62 6.78 -5.50 -4.01
N LEU A 63 5.68 -4.85 -4.42
CA LEU A 63 4.34 -5.37 -4.13
C LEU A 63 4.11 -6.76 -4.75
N GLN A 64 4.57 -6.97 -5.98
CA GLN A 64 4.50 -8.29 -6.61
C GLN A 64 5.34 -9.32 -5.86
N GLN A 65 6.54 -8.95 -5.40
CA GLN A 65 7.38 -9.83 -4.58
C GLN A 65 6.67 -10.23 -3.29
N ILE A 66 6.09 -9.26 -2.56
CA ILE A 66 5.29 -9.52 -1.36
C ILE A 66 4.15 -10.49 -1.68
N ARG A 67 3.38 -10.25 -2.76
CA ARG A 67 2.31 -11.17 -3.15
C ARG A 67 2.82 -12.60 -3.38
N ASN A 68 3.98 -12.76 -3.98
CA ASN A 68 4.56 -14.08 -4.23
C ASN A 68 5.03 -14.73 -2.93
N ASP A 69 5.74 -13.99 -2.07
CA ASP A 69 6.29 -14.49 -0.81
C ASP A 69 5.20 -14.93 0.17
N PHE A 70 4.02 -14.30 0.09
CA PHE A 70 2.85 -14.59 0.92
C PHE A 70 1.71 -15.28 0.13
N SER A 71 1.97 -15.83 -1.07
CA SER A 71 0.93 -16.47 -1.91
C SER A 71 0.48 -17.86 -1.43
N GLY A 72 1.16 -18.42 -0.42
CA GLY A 72 0.96 -19.79 0.06
C GLY A 72 0.45 -19.90 1.49
N VAL A 73 -0.17 -18.84 2.01
CA VAL A 73 -0.72 -18.78 3.37
C VAL A 73 -2.20 -18.48 3.37
#